data_AF-A0A6C0CK82-F1
#
_entry.id   AF-A0A6C0CK82-F1
#
_cell.length_a   1.000
_cell.length_b   1.000
_cell.length_c   1.000
_cell.angle_alpha   90.00
_cell.angle_beta   90.00
_cell.angle_gamma   90.00
#
_symmetry.space_group_name_H-M   'P 1'
#
loop_
_entity.id
_entity.type
_entity.pdbx_description
1 polymer ?
#
loop_
_entity_poly.entity_id
_entity_poly.type
_entity_poly.pdbx_seq_one_letter_code
_entity_poly.pdbx_strand_id
1 'polypeptide(L)'
;MNFNKACSILQINSTFSELDLKKAYRILALKHHPDKNPNNQKESEEKFREIQESYEYLNNYLQYNKDNKNINLDYNSIFSDFLSSFFTNGSPEVNNIVNSILRDGENASIKLFEKLDKYTAIKIFEFINTYQHILHVSKETVDKLKEIINKKIGNDNMIILNPSLEDLLNDNIYVLTFEEEKYFIPLWHDEIYYKNKKNNDDIVVKCIPELPDNISLDNNNNLIIHVTFSISEILNKEYVTYNIGTISYNINVTKLHVKSIQQYLIKGEGISIIQSNDIYDNTKKGNVIFQIHLN
;
A
#
# COMPACT_ATOMS: atom_id res chain seq x y z
N MET A 1 -27.28 7.16 -3.42
CA MET A 1 -25.84 7.25 -3.79
C MET A 1 -25.72 7.82 -5.21
N ASN A 2 -24.64 8.55 -5.55
CA ASN A 2 -24.32 8.94 -6.93
C ASN A 2 -22.85 8.63 -7.25
N PHE A 3 -22.50 8.58 -8.55
CA PHE A 3 -21.16 8.17 -9.00
C PHE A 3 -20.01 8.94 -8.36
N ASN A 4 -20.08 10.27 -8.35
CA ASN A 4 -19.02 11.11 -7.79
C ASN A 4 -18.88 10.92 -6.28
N LYS A 5 -20.00 10.83 -5.56
CA LYS A 5 -20.00 10.58 -4.12
C LYS A 5 -19.40 9.20 -3.80
N ALA A 6 -19.77 8.16 -4.55
CA ALA A 6 -19.25 6.82 -4.35
C ALA A 6 -17.74 6.72 -4.63
N CYS A 7 -17.25 7.35 -5.71
CA CYS A 7 -15.81 7.41 -5.99
C CYS A 7 -15.05 8.15 -4.89
N SER A 8 -15.65 9.22 -4.35
CA SER A 8 -15.05 9.99 -3.25
C SER A 8 -14.98 9.18 -1.97
N ILE A 9 -16.05 8.48 -1.58
CA ILE A 9 -16.07 7.62 -0.38
C ILE A 9 -15.03 6.50 -0.49
N LEU A 10 -14.94 5.84 -1.65
CA LEU A 10 -13.93 4.80 -1.89
C LEU A 10 -12.54 5.36 -2.19
N GLN A 11 -12.41 6.68 -2.25
CA GLN A 11 -11.16 7.38 -2.52
C GLN A 11 -10.47 6.87 -3.79
N ILE A 12 -11.24 6.69 -4.87
CA ILE A 12 -10.75 6.30 -6.19
C ILE A 12 -11.05 7.38 -7.22
N ASN A 13 -10.20 7.44 -8.25
CA ASN A 13 -10.40 8.35 -9.38
C ASN A 13 -11.70 8.02 -10.11
N SER A 14 -12.27 8.99 -10.85
CA SER A 14 -13.44 8.74 -11.72
C SER A 14 -13.15 7.81 -12.90
N THR A 15 -11.88 7.49 -13.12
CA THR A 15 -11.39 6.49 -14.09
C THR A 15 -10.68 5.41 -13.28
N PHE A 16 -11.28 4.23 -13.22
CA PHE A 16 -10.81 3.12 -12.39
C PHE A 16 -11.15 1.78 -13.04
N SER A 17 -10.33 0.77 -12.79
CA SER A 17 -10.60 -0.60 -13.17
C SER A 17 -11.42 -1.34 -12.10
N GLU A 18 -11.99 -2.50 -12.45
CA GLU A 18 -12.65 -3.37 -11.46
C GLU A 18 -11.68 -3.81 -10.34
N LEU A 19 -10.39 -3.97 -10.68
CA LEU A 19 -9.35 -4.29 -9.71
C LEU A 19 -9.11 -3.15 -8.72
N ASP A 20 -9.05 -1.90 -9.22
CA ASP A 20 -8.90 -0.70 -8.39
C ASP A 20 -10.09 -0.55 -7.43
N LEU A 21 -11.31 -0.76 -7.94
CA LEU A 21 -12.53 -0.71 -7.14
C LEU A 21 -12.50 -1.75 -6.00
N LYS A 22 -12.19 -3.01 -6.31
CA LYS A 22 -12.12 -4.09 -5.31
C LYS A 22 -11.02 -3.84 -4.29
N LYS A 23 -9.84 -3.37 -4.74
CA LYS A 23 -8.71 -3.06 -3.86
C LYS A 23 -9.09 -1.94 -2.89
N ALA A 24 -9.65 -0.84 -3.40
CA ALA A 24 -10.07 0.30 -2.58
C ALA A 24 -11.15 -0.09 -1.57
N TYR A 25 -12.17 -0.84 -1.99
CA TYR A 25 -13.21 -1.34 -1.10
C TYR A 25 -12.62 -2.16 0.05
N ARG A 26 -11.79 -3.16 -0.26
CA ARG A 26 -11.24 -4.06 0.77
C ARG A 26 -10.33 -3.31 1.75
N ILE A 27 -9.48 -2.41 1.27
CA ILE A 27 -8.62 -1.58 2.13
C ILE A 27 -9.45 -0.74 3.10
N LEU A 28 -10.44 -0.01 2.58
CA LEU A 28 -11.27 0.88 3.40
C LEU A 28 -12.20 0.10 4.33
N ALA A 29 -12.75 -1.03 3.86
CA ALA A 29 -13.60 -1.90 4.64
C ALA A 29 -12.83 -2.52 5.82
N LEU A 30 -11.60 -2.98 5.62
CA LEU A 30 -10.74 -3.47 6.71
C LEU A 30 -10.37 -2.35 7.67
N LYS A 31 -10.00 -1.17 7.15
CA LYS A 31 -9.61 0.00 7.95
C LYS A 31 -10.74 0.51 8.85
N HIS A 32 -11.97 0.50 8.37
CA HIS A 32 -13.14 1.02 9.08
C HIS A 32 -14.05 -0.07 9.65
N HIS A 33 -13.60 -1.34 9.70
CA HIS A 33 -14.43 -2.41 10.24
C HIS A 33 -14.71 -2.20 11.75
N PRO A 34 -15.96 -2.33 12.24
CA PRO A 34 -16.31 -2.12 13.64
C PRO A 34 -15.52 -2.99 14.61
N ASP A 35 -15.33 -4.28 14.33
CA ASP A 35 -14.57 -5.21 15.17
C ASP A 35 -13.12 -4.77 15.46
N LYS A 36 -12.50 -4.05 14.53
CA LYS A 36 -11.11 -3.56 14.66
C LYS A 36 -11.03 -2.12 15.19
N ASN A 37 -12.18 -1.47 15.36
CA ASN A 37 -12.31 -0.08 15.77
C ASN A 37 -13.26 0.07 16.98
N PRO A 38 -13.00 -0.64 18.10
CA PRO A 38 -13.93 -0.66 19.24
C PRO A 38 -14.08 0.70 19.94
N ASN A 39 -13.07 1.57 19.85
CA ASN A 39 -13.06 2.87 20.53
C ASN A 39 -13.91 3.94 19.82
N ASN A 40 -14.26 3.72 18.55
CA ASN A 40 -15.05 4.63 17.71
C ASN A 40 -16.08 3.84 16.87
N GLN A 41 -16.70 2.86 17.51
CA GLN A 41 -17.56 1.87 16.86
C GLN A 41 -18.66 2.51 16.00
N LYS A 42 -19.39 3.51 16.54
CA LYS A 42 -20.49 4.17 15.81
C LYS A 42 -20.02 4.86 14.52
N GLU A 43 -18.91 5.58 14.58
CA GLU A 43 -18.33 6.26 13.41
C GLU A 43 -17.82 5.23 12.39
N SER A 44 -17.22 4.15 12.87
CA SER A 44 -16.72 3.06 12.02
C SER A 44 -17.85 2.31 11.33
N GLU A 45 -18.95 2.01 12.02
CA GLU A 45 -20.15 1.41 11.42
C GLU A 45 -20.77 2.31 10.34
N GLU A 46 -20.87 3.61 10.60
CA GLU A 46 -21.37 4.57 9.62
C GLU A 46 -20.47 4.63 8.38
N LYS A 47 -19.16 4.74 8.55
CA LYS A 47 -18.18 4.73 7.45
C LYS A 47 -18.18 3.42 6.68
N PHE A 48 -18.19 2.29 7.37
CA PHE A 48 -18.22 0.96 6.76
C PHE A 48 -19.46 0.77 5.89
N ARG A 49 -20.62 1.20 6.37
CA ARG A 49 -21.86 1.20 5.58
C ARG A 49 -21.74 2.06 4.33
N GLU A 50 -21.22 3.28 4.46
CA GLU A 50 -21.02 4.16 3.29
C GLU A 50 -20.05 3.56 2.26
N ILE A 51 -18.99 2.91 2.73
CA ILE A 51 -18.01 2.19 1.89
C ILE A 51 -18.69 1.04 1.13
N GLN A 52 -19.50 0.23 1.81
CA GLN A 52 -20.24 -0.87 1.20
C GLN A 52 -21.24 -0.36 0.15
N GLU A 53 -22.07 0.61 0.50
CA GLU A 53 -23.05 1.20 -0.44
C GLU A 53 -22.36 1.81 -1.68
N SER A 54 -21.19 2.41 -1.50
CA SER A 54 -20.41 2.98 -2.60
C SER A 54 -19.82 1.92 -3.51
N TYR A 55 -19.29 0.84 -2.93
CA TYR A 55 -18.77 -0.29 -3.69
C TYR A 55 -19.87 -0.98 -4.49
N GLU A 56 -21.02 -1.28 -3.87
CA GLU A 56 -22.16 -1.88 -4.55
C GLU A 56 -22.64 -1.00 -5.72
N TYR A 57 -22.75 0.31 -5.49
CA TYR A 57 -23.14 1.26 -6.53
C TYR A 57 -22.15 1.27 -7.71
N LEU A 58 -20.85 1.39 -7.45
CA LEU A 58 -19.83 1.45 -8.52
C LEU A 58 -19.59 0.10 -9.19
N ASN A 59 -19.71 -1.00 -8.45
CA ASN A 59 -19.61 -2.34 -9.02
C ASN A 59 -20.78 -2.59 -9.97
N ASN A 60 -21.99 -2.17 -9.60
CA ASN A 60 -23.16 -2.20 -10.50
C ASN A 60 -23.00 -1.26 -11.70
N TYR A 61 -22.35 -0.10 -11.52
CA TYR A 61 -22.02 0.80 -12.61
C TYR A 61 -21.02 0.19 -13.60
N LEU A 62 -20.01 -0.54 -13.12
CA LEU A 62 -19.06 -1.27 -13.96
C LEU A 62 -19.68 -2.52 -14.61
N GLN A 63 -20.54 -3.22 -13.87
CA GLN A 63 -21.16 -4.48 -14.28
C GLN A 63 -22.62 -4.28 -14.70
N TYR A 64 -22.83 -3.76 -15.90
CA TYR A 64 -24.14 -3.82 -16.55
C TYR A 64 -24.44 -5.30 -16.91
N ASN A 65 -25.19 -5.99 -16.04
CA ASN A 65 -25.63 -7.41 -16.08
C ASN A 65 -24.67 -8.46 -15.49
N LYS A 66 -24.60 -8.59 -14.16
CA LYS A 66 -24.27 -9.86 -13.46
C LYS A 66 -24.85 -9.85 -12.04
N ASP A 67 -25.28 -11.02 -11.58
CA ASP A 67 -26.16 -11.22 -10.41
C ASP A 67 -25.69 -10.53 -9.11
N ASN A 68 -26.61 -9.80 -8.49
CA ASN A 68 -26.47 -9.21 -7.16
C ASN A 68 -26.47 -10.32 -6.09
N LYS A 69 -25.29 -10.79 -5.68
CA LYS A 69 -25.17 -11.44 -4.38
C LYS A 69 -25.12 -10.37 -3.29
N ASN A 70 -26.13 -10.37 -2.43
CA ASN A 70 -26.08 -9.66 -1.15
C ASN A 70 -24.89 -10.21 -0.36
N ILE A 71 -23.80 -9.45 -0.27
CA ILE A 71 -22.61 -9.87 0.45
C ILE A 71 -22.76 -9.35 1.88
N ASN A 72 -23.26 -10.21 2.77
CA ASN A 72 -23.14 -9.98 4.21
C ASN A 72 -21.70 -10.34 4.57
N LEU A 73 -20.86 -9.32 4.69
CA LEU A 73 -19.42 -9.48 4.79
C LEU A 73 -18.99 -9.27 6.24
N ASP A 74 -18.82 -10.37 6.98
CA ASP A 74 -18.07 -10.34 8.23
C ASP A 74 -16.59 -9.98 7.95
N TYR A 75 -15.87 -9.48 8.96
CA TYR A 75 -14.45 -9.12 8.83
C TYR A 75 -13.61 -10.21 8.17
N ASN A 76 -13.81 -11.48 8.58
CA ASN A 76 -12.99 -12.59 8.11
C ASN A 76 -13.20 -12.87 6.61
N SER A 77 -14.41 -12.68 6.10
CA SER A 77 -14.74 -12.85 4.69
C SER A 77 -14.10 -11.77 3.81
N ILE A 78 -14.18 -10.49 4.21
CA ILE A 78 -13.51 -9.37 3.52
C ILE A 78 -12.01 -9.59 3.52
N PHE A 79 -11.49 -9.99 4.67
CA PHE A 79 -10.07 -10.24 4.84
C PHE A 79 -9.60 -11.42 3.98
N SER A 80 -10.33 -12.53 3.95
CA SER A 80 -10.04 -13.67 3.07
C SER A 80 -10.11 -13.31 1.58
N ASP A 81 -11.09 -12.50 1.19
CA ASP A 81 -11.21 -11.98 -0.18
C ASP A 81 -10.06 -11.03 -0.54
N PHE A 82 -9.56 -10.27 0.43
CA PHE A 82 -8.37 -9.45 0.28
C PHE A 82 -7.14 -10.33 0.09
N LEU A 83 -6.90 -11.29 0.96
CA LEU A 83 -5.78 -12.23 0.85
C LEU A 83 -5.78 -12.97 -0.48
N SER A 84 -6.91 -13.57 -0.87
CA SER A 84 -7.01 -14.32 -2.13
C SER A 84 -6.71 -13.49 -3.37
N SER A 85 -6.86 -12.16 -3.30
CA SER A 85 -6.48 -11.27 -4.40
C SER A 85 -5.00 -10.95 -4.49
N PHE A 86 -4.28 -10.98 -3.36
CA PHE A 86 -2.82 -10.85 -3.34
C PHE A 86 -2.13 -12.18 -3.61
N PHE A 87 -2.72 -13.26 -3.09
CA PHE A 87 -2.25 -14.62 -3.24
C PHE A 87 -3.21 -15.35 -4.18
N THR A 88 -3.18 -15.00 -5.47
CA THR A 88 -3.88 -15.78 -6.51
C THR A 88 -3.33 -17.21 -6.48
N ASN A 89 -4.17 -18.19 -6.14
CA ASN A 89 -3.78 -19.59 -5.86
C ASN A 89 -3.11 -19.83 -4.49
N GLY A 90 -3.28 -18.92 -3.53
CA GLY A 90 -2.80 -19.12 -2.16
C GLY A 90 -3.39 -20.39 -1.58
N SER A 91 -2.54 -21.33 -1.21
CA SER A 91 -2.99 -22.54 -0.53
C SER A 91 -3.72 -22.14 0.77
N PRO A 92 -4.69 -22.94 1.24
CA PRO A 92 -5.32 -22.72 2.55
C PRO A 92 -4.28 -22.51 3.66
N GLU A 93 -3.07 -23.05 3.51
CA GLU A 93 -1.96 -22.82 4.44
C GLU A 93 -1.51 -21.36 4.50
N VAL A 94 -1.38 -20.66 3.36
CA VAL A 94 -1.00 -19.24 3.33
C VAL A 94 -2.04 -18.39 4.07
N ASN A 95 -3.32 -18.60 3.76
CA ASN A 95 -4.40 -17.86 4.42
C ASN A 95 -4.41 -18.13 5.92
N ASN A 96 -4.20 -19.37 6.35
CA ASN A 96 -4.13 -19.72 7.76
C ASN A 96 -2.95 -19.05 8.46
N ILE A 97 -1.77 -19.03 7.84
CA ILE A 97 -0.57 -18.41 8.42
C ILE A 97 -0.77 -16.91 8.57
N VAL A 98 -1.27 -16.22 7.53
CA VAL A 98 -1.51 -14.79 7.62
C VAL A 98 -2.57 -14.50 8.69
N ASN A 99 -3.68 -15.25 8.71
CA ASN A 99 -4.70 -15.13 9.76
C ASN A 99 -4.13 -15.32 11.17
N SER A 100 -3.27 -16.32 11.38
CA SER A 100 -2.61 -16.57 12.68
C SER A 100 -1.64 -15.45 13.06
N ILE A 101 -0.92 -14.86 12.11
CA ILE A 101 -0.04 -13.70 12.38
C ILE A 101 -0.89 -12.51 12.85
N LEU A 102 -2.04 -12.27 12.22
CA LEU A 102 -2.90 -11.13 12.53
C LEU A 102 -3.73 -11.29 13.81
N ARG A 103 -4.10 -12.53 14.17
CA ARG A 103 -4.92 -12.80 15.36
C ARG A 103 -4.10 -12.84 16.63
N ASP A 104 -2.99 -13.57 16.59
CA ASP A 104 -2.32 -13.98 17.83
C ASP A 104 -1.00 -13.24 18.04
N GLY A 105 -0.31 -12.77 16.99
CA GLY A 105 1.03 -12.15 17.13
C GLY A 105 2.06 -13.03 17.87
N GLU A 106 1.72 -14.31 18.12
CA GLU A 106 2.44 -15.20 19.01
C GLU A 106 3.51 -16.02 18.27
N ASN A 107 4.39 -16.63 19.06
CA ASN A 107 5.49 -17.49 18.62
C ASN A 107 5.04 -18.68 17.73
N ALA A 108 3.78 -19.13 17.82
CA ALA A 108 3.26 -20.22 17.01
C ALA A 108 3.15 -19.83 15.52
N SER A 109 2.69 -18.62 15.24
CA SER A 109 2.54 -18.07 13.88
C SER A 109 3.91 -17.85 13.22
N ILE A 110 4.88 -17.39 14.03
CA ILE A 110 6.29 -17.23 13.62
C ILE A 110 6.90 -18.57 13.21
N LYS A 111 6.69 -19.63 13.98
CA LYS A 111 7.18 -20.99 13.65
C LYS A 111 6.57 -21.54 12.36
N LEU A 112 5.32 -21.18 12.04
CA LEU A 112 4.70 -21.56 10.78
C LEU A 112 5.31 -20.78 9.61
N PHE A 113 5.53 -19.48 9.80
CA PHE A 113 6.21 -18.63 8.82
C PHE A 113 7.64 -19.10 8.53
N GLU A 114 8.38 -19.56 9.55
CA GLU A 114 9.70 -20.17 9.41
C GLU A 114 9.71 -21.43 8.52
N LYS A 115 8.60 -22.15 8.41
CA LYS A 115 8.50 -23.37 7.59
C LYS A 115 8.14 -23.10 6.13
N LEU A 116 7.70 -21.88 5.79
CA LEU A 116 7.33 -21.52 4.43
C LEU A 116 8.52 -21.56 3.49
N ASP A 117 8.25 -21.81 2.21
CA ASP A 117 9.24 -21.56 1.18
C ASP A 117 9.58 -20.07 1.10
N LYS A 118 10.78 -19.78 0.63
CA LYS A 118 11.34 -18.42 0.56
C LYS A 118 10.43 -17.44 -0.17
N TYR A 119 9.93 -17.83 -1.35
CA TYR A 119 9.17 -16.94 -2.22
C TYR A 119 7.83 -16.57 -1.59
N THR A 120 7.12 -17.54 -1.03
CA THR A 120 5.87 -17.32 -0.30
C THR A 120 6.10 -16.47 0.94
N ALA A 121 7.16 -16.74 1.71
CA ALA A 121 7.48 -15.95 2.90
C ALA A 121 7.72 -14.48 2.56
N ILE A 122 8.45 -14.18 1.48
CA ILE A 122 8.70 -12.80 1.03
C ILE A 122 7.41 -12.12 0.62
N LYS A 123 6.55 -12.78 -0.17
CA LYS A 123 5.25 -12.20 -0.55
C LYS A 123 4.37 -11.88 0.64
N ILE A 124 4.35 -12.76 1.65
CA ILE A 124 3.62 -12.50 2.89
C ILE A 124 4.25 -11.34 3.65
N PHE A 125 5.58 -11.27 3.73
CA PHE A 125 6.26 -10.16 4.37
C PHE A 125 5.97 -8.83 3.66
N GLU A 126 6.04 -8.77 2.34
CA GLU A 126 5.65 -7.60 1.53
C GLU A 126 4.22 -7.15 1.83
N PHE A 127 3.29 -8.11 1.82
CA PHE A 127 1.88 -7.86 2.14
C PHE A 127 1.71 -7.30 3.55
N ILE A 128 2.31 -7.95 4.56
CA ILE A 128 2.21 -7.51 5.95
C ILE A 128 2.86 -6.15 6.13
N ASN A 129 4.06 -5.93 5.60
CA ASN A 129 4.78 -4.65 5.73
C ASN A 129 3.99 -3.49 5.12
N THR A 130 3.40 -3.73 3.93
CA THR A 130 2.59 -2.74 3.22
C THR A 130 1.30 -2.40 3.97
N TYR A 131 0.65 -3.39 4.57
CA TYR A 131 -0.68 -3.23 5.18
C TYR A 131 -0.68 -3.27 6.71
N GLN A 132 0.49 -3.22 7.37
CA GLN A 132 0.62 -3.41 8.83
C GLN A 132 -0.31 -2.50 9.64
N HIS A 133 -0.48 -1.25 9.23
CA HIS A 133 -1.32 -0.25 9.91
C HIS A 133 -2.82 -0.56 9.79
N ILE A 134 -3.25 -1.07 8.64
CA ILE A 134 -4.65 -1.46 8.38
C ILE A 134 -4.95 -2.80 9.06
N LEU A 135 -3.97 -3.68 9.15
CA LEU A 135 -4.11 -5.02 9.72
C LEU A 135 -3.82 -5.05 11.23
N HIS A 136 -3.45 -3.91 11.83
CA HIS A 136 -3.08 -3.77 13.24
C HIS A 136 -1.93 -4.68 13.66
N VAL A 137 -0.94 -4.85 12.79
CA VAL A 137 0.27 -5.64 13.08
C VAL A 137 1.27 -4.76 13.81
N SER A 138 1.79 -5.25 14.93
CA SER A 138 2.79 -4.51 15.69
C SER A 138 4.14 -4.45 14.97
N LYS A 139 4.86 -3.34 15.11
CA LYS A 139 6.21 -3.19 14.57
C LYS A 139 7.14 -4.33 15.00
N GLU A 140 7.05 -4.77 16.25
CA GLU A 140 7.80 -5.91 16.79
C GLU A 140 7.56 -7.20 15.97
N THR A 141 6.32 -7.44 15.53
CA THR A 141 5.99 -8.61 14.71
C THR A 141 6.61 -8.47 13.32
N VAL A 142 6.53 -7.30 12.70
CA VAL A 142 7.15 -7.03 11.40
C VAL A 142 8.66 -7.21 11.46
N ASP A 143 9.31 -6.72 12.51
CA ASP A 143 10.75 -6.87 12.72
C ASP A 143 11.14 -8.35 12.86
N LYS A 144 10.37 -9.16 13.60
CA LYS A 144 10.60 -10.62 13.70
C LYS A 144 10.45 -11.32 12.34
N LEU A 145 9.43 -10.96 11.54
CA LEU A 145 9.27 -11.50 10.19
C LEU A 145 10.45 -11.14 9.30
N LYS A 146 10.91 -9.88 9.36
CA LYS A 146 12.10 -9.39 8.65
C LYS A 146 13.35 -10.19 9.00
N GLU A 147 13.58 -10.49 10.28
CA GLU A 147 14.70 -11.35 10.71
C GLU A 147 14.63 -12.76 10.12
N ILE A 148 13.43 -13.36 10.06
CA ILE A 148 13.24 -14.71 9.49
C ILE A 148 13.51 -14.69 8.00
N ILE A 149 13.03 -13.67 7.29
CA ILE A 149 13.32 -13.50 5.87
C ILE A 149 14.83 -13.36 5.67
N ASN A 150 15.51 -12.49 6.41
CA ASN A 150 16.96 -12.30 6.30
C ASN A 150 17.74 -13.61 6.53
N LYS A 151 17.30 -14.46 7.47
CA LYS A 151 17.88 -15.80 7.67
C LYS A 151 17.62 -16.75 6.50
N LYS A 152 16.42 -16.72 5.93
CA LYS A 152 16.04 -17.58 4.78
C LYS A 152 16.80 -17.24 3.50
N ILE A 153 17.16 -15.97 3.33
CA ILE A 153 17.82 -15.46 2.12
C ILE A 153 19.34 -15.42 2.27
N GLY A 154 19.88 -15.63 3.48
CA GLY A 154 21.30 -15.42 3.78
C GLY A 154 22.30 -16.27 2.97
N ASN A 155 21.84 -17.35 2.34
CA ASN A 155 22.66 -18.20 1.46
C ASN A 155 22.30 -18.06 -0.03
N ASP A 156 21.33 -17.21 -0.34
CA ASP A 156 20.91 -16.94 -1.71
C ASP A 156 21.49 -15.60 -2.16
N ASN A 157 21.67 -15.45 -3.48
CA ASN A 157 21.99 -14.18 -4.09
C ASN A 157 20.77 -13.24 -4.08
N MET A 158 20.05 -13.11 -2.96
CA MET A 158 18.89 -12.25 -2.85
C MET A 158 18.97 -11.35 -1.63
N ILE A 159 18.69 -10.07 -1.84
CA ILE A 159 18.89 -9.01 -0.86
C ILE A 159 17.61 -8.18 -0.80
N ILE A 160 17.15 -7.89 0.42
CA ILE A 160 15.99 -7.02 0.64
C ILE A 160 16.48 -5.70 1.22
N LEU A 161 16.10 -4.61 0.58
CA LEU A 161 16.30 -3.24 1.04
C LEU A 161 14.97 -2.68 1.51
N ASN A 162 15.02 -1.87 2.57
CA ASN A 162 13.86 -1.18 3.11
C ASN A 162 14.09 0.34 3.03
N PRO A 163 13.99 0.93 1.83
CA PRO A 163 14.16 2.37 1.67
C PRO A 163 13.07 3.13 2.41
N SER A 164 13.42 4.29 2.95
CA SER A 164 12.43 5.22 3.49
C SER A 164 11.69 5.92 2.35
N LEU A 165 10.52 6.48 2.62
CA LEU A 165 9.82 7.33 1.63
C LEU A 165 10.69 8.50 1.14
N GLU A 166 11.54 9.06 1.99
CA GLU A 166 12.44 10.14 1.61
C GLU A 166 13.53 9.66 0.62
N ASP A 167 14.03 8.44 0.79
CA ASP A 167 14.97 7.84 -0.16
C ASP A 167 14.35 7.71 -1.56
N LEU A 168 13.08 7.28 -1.63
CA LEU A 168 12.38 7.12 -2.89
C LEU A 168 12.14 8.45 -3.59
N LEU A 169 11.72 9.47 -2.84
CA LEU A 169 11.38 10.79 -3.40
C LEU A 169 12.61 11.55 -3.90
N ASN A 170 13.76 11.36 -3.25
CA ASN A 170 15.04 11.95 -3.62
C ASN A 170 15.78 11.16 -4.70
N ASP A 171 15.19 10.09 -5.23
CA ASP A 171 15.82 9.21 -6.22
C ASP A 171 17.18 8.67 -5.73
N ASN A 172 17.27 8.34 -4.44
CA ASN A 172 18.51 7.87 -3.85
C ASN A 172 18.92 6.53 -4.47
N ILE A 173 20.23 6.39 -4.71
CA ILE A 173 20.85 5.16 -5.18
C ILE A 173 21.62 4.54 -4.01
N TYR A 174 21.21 3.35 -3.61
CA TYR A 174 21.91 2.60 -2.56
C TYR A 174 23.13 1.89 -3.14
N VAL A 175 24.28 2.02 -2.47
CA VAL A 175 25.50 1.31 -2.86
C VAL A 175 25.63 0.05 -2.01
N LEU A 176 25.25 -1.07 -2.59
CA LEU A 176 25.43 -2.38 -1.99
C LEU A 176 26.85 -2.89 -2.27
N THR A 177 27.54 -3.35 -1.23
CA THR A 177 28.79 -4.10 -1.40
C THR A 177 28.51 -5.57 -1.14
N PHE A 178 28.62 -6.40 -2.16
CA PHE A 178 28.40 -7.84 -2.09
C PHE A 178 29.56 -8.58 -2.77
N GLU A 179 30.17 -9.53 -2.06
CA GLU A 179 31.38 -10.23 -2.50
C GLU A 179 32.50 -9.30 -3.01
N GLU A 180 32.74 -8.18 -2.32
CA GLU A 180 33.73 -7.14 -2.68
C GLU A 180 33.42 -6.32 -3.94
N GLU A 181 32.29 -6.60 -4.61
CA GLU A 181 31.79 -5.82 -5.74
C GLU A 181 30.73 -4.82 -5.28
N LYS A 182 30.69 -3.67 -5.96
CA LYS A 182 29.69 -2.62 -5.71
C LYS A 182 28.57 -2.70 -6.74
N TYR A 183 27.34 -2.74 -6.26
CA TYR A 183 26.11 -2.67 -7.03
C TYR A 183 25.39 -1.37 -6.66
N PHE A 184 24.93 -0.63 -7.66
CA PHE A 184 24.25 0.65 -7.49
C PHE A 184 22.77 0.42 -7.71
N ILE A 185 21.97 0.47 -6.65
CA ILE A 185 20.55 0.13 -6.66
C ILE A 185 19.69 1.39 -6.61
N PRO A 186 19.02 1.73 -7.72
CA PRO A 186 17.91 2.68 -7.74
C PRO A 186 16.80 2.27 -6.78
N LEU A 187 16.55 3.05 -5.75
CA LEU A 187 15.60 2.66 -4.70
C LEU A 187 14.13 2.73 -5.12
N TRP A 188 13.82 3.39 -6.24
CA TRP A 188 12.46 3.52 -6.78
C TRP A 188 11.96 2.30 -7.58
N HIS A 189 12.74 1.22 -7.62
CA HIS A 189 12.36 -0.04 -8.26
C HIS A 189 11.90 -1.06 -7.24
N ASP A 190 10.84 -1.80 -7.55
CA ASP A 190 10.36 -2.89 -6.70
C ASP A 190 11.35 -4.06 -6.59
N GLU A 191 11.95 -4.45 -7.73
CA GLU A 191 12.87 -5.58 -7.84
C GLU A 191 13.87 -5.35 -8.98
N ILE A 192 15.15 -5.60 -8.73
CA ILE A 192 16.23 -5.43 -9.71
C ILE A 192 17.11 -6.68 -9.74
N TYR A 193 17.51 -7.09 -10.94
CA TYR A 193 18.39 -8.23 -11.17
C TYR A 193 19.77 -7.75 -11.62
N TYR A 194 20.82 -8.17 -10.92
CA TYR A 194 22.22 -7.94 -11.29
C TYR A 194 22.88 -9.27 -11.61
N LYS A 195 23.79 -9.28 -12.58
CA LYS A 195 24.71 -10.41 -12.76
C LYS A 195 25.88 -10.28 -11.79
N ASN A 196 26.11 -11.31 -10.98
CA ASN A 196 27.29 -11.40 -10.15
C ASN A 196 28.52 -11.57 -11.06
N LYS A 197 29.48 -10.66 -10.94
CA LYS A 197 30.68 -10.66 -11.79
C LYS A 197 31.64 -11.82 -11.50
N LYS A 198 31.58 -12.43 -10.31
CA LYS A 198 32.50 -13.49 -9.89
C LYS A 198 32.07 -14.90 -10.33
N ASN A 199 30.78 -15.23 -10.22
CA ASN A 199 30.26 -16.56 -10.52
C ASN A 199 29.17 -16.58 -11.61
N ASN A 200 28.79 -15.41 -12.17
CA ASN A 200 27.75 -15.24 -13.18
C ASN A 200 26.33 -15.62 -12.73
N ASP A 201 26.13 -15.79 -11.42
CA ASP A 201 24.80 -16.01 -10.85
C ASP A 201 24.00 -14.70 -10.81
N ASP A 202 22.67 -14.81 -10.74
CA ASP A 202 21.79 -13.65 -10.60
C ASP A 202 21.69 -13.22 -9.14
N ILE A 203 21.96 -11.94 -8.88
CA ILE A 203 21.67 -11.24 -7.64
C ILE A 203 20.32 -10.53 -7.79
N VAL A 204 19.37 -10.86 -6.93
CA VAL A 204 18.03 -10.26 -6.91
C VAL A 204 17.97 -9.28 -5.74
N VAL A 205 17.75 -8.00 -6.03
CA VAL A 205 17.55 -6.98 -5.00
C VAL A 205 16.10 -6.55 -5.00
N LYS A 206 15.40 -6.76 -3.88
CA LYS A 206 14.03 -6.29 -3.68
C LYS A 206 14.01 -5.04 -2.83
N CYS A 207 13.29 -4.00 -3.25
CA CYS A 207 13.07 -2.82 -2.44
C CYS A 207 11.64 -2.84 -1.89
N ILE A 208 11.52 -2.99 -0.58
CA ILE A 208 10.25 -3.02 0.13
C ILE A 208 10.21 -1.79 1.03
N PRO A 209 9.63 -0.67 0.56
CA PRO A 209 9.72 0.60 1.26
C PRO A 209 8.99 0.61 2.61
N GLU A 210 9.52 1.39 3.54
CA GLU A 210 8.85 1.71 4.81
C GLU A 210 8.06 3.01 4.63
N LEU A 211 6.73 2.91 4.60
CA LEU A 211 5.81 4.01 4.33
C LEU A 211 4.99 4.38 5.59
N PRO A 212 4.71 5.68 5.82
CA PRO A 212 3.78 6.11 6.87
C PRO A 212 2.34 5.62 6.64
N ASP A 213 1.55 5.51 7.72
CA ASP A 213 0.16 5.01 7.74
C ASP A 213 -0.80 5.69 6.74
N ASN A 214 -0.52 6.96 6.44
CA ASN A 214 -1.37 7.79 5.59
C ASN A 214 -0.84 7.89 4.16
N ILE A 215 0.15 7.09 3.79
CA ILE A 215 0.81 7.13 2.48
C ILE A 215 0.86 5.73 1.88
N SER A 216 0.56 5.63 0.58
CA SER A 216 0.71 4.39 -0.17
C SER A 216 1.22 4.65 -1.59
N LEU A 217 1.70 3.59 -2.23
CA LEU A 217 2.15 3.61 -3.62
C LEU A 217 1.25 2.73 -4.48
N ASP A 218 0.98 3.19 -5.69
CA ASP A 218 0.39 2.34 -6.73
C ASP A 218 1.46 1.74 -7.65
N ASN A 219 1.03 0.88 -8.57
CA ASN A 219 1.92 0.15 -9.48
C ASN A 219 2.65 1.06 -10.48
N ASN A 220 2.29 2.35 -10.56
CA ASN A 220 2.92 3.32 -11.45
C ASN A 220 3.77 4.33 -10.67
N ASN A 221 4.14 4.00 -9.42
CA ASN A 221 4.88 4.88 -8.52
C ASN A 221 4.18 6.22 -8.25
N ASN A 222 2.84 6.27 -8.36
CA ASN A 222 2.09 7.41 -7.86
C ASN A 222 2.03 7.35 -6.33
N LEU A 223 2.29 8.48 -5.71
CA LEU A 223 2.21 8.66 -4.27
C LEU A 223 0.78 9.04 -3.88
N ILE A 224 0.11 8.20 -3.09
CA ILE A 224 -1.24 8.47 -2.60
C ILE A 224 -1.14 8.88 -1.14
N ILE A 225 -1.56 10.10 -0.81
CA ILE A 225 -1.47 10.68 0.53
C ILE A 225 -2.87 10.98 1.06
N HIS A 226 -3.25 10.35 2.15
CA HIS A 226 -4.50 10.62 2.86
C HIS A 226 -4.27 11.72 3.90
N VAL A 227 -5.04 12.81 3.82
CA VAL A 227 -4.94 13.94 4.76
C VAL A 227 -6.32 14.44 5.16
N THR A 228 -6.42 14.92 6.39
CA THR A 228 -7.62 15.60 6.90
C THR A 228 -7.28 17.05 7.20
N PHE A 229 -8.08 17.98 6.70
CA PHE A 229 -7.96 19.41 7.01
C PHE A 229 -9.27 19.93 7.57
N SER A 230 -9.19 20.78 8.59
CA SER A 230 -10.37 21.55 9.01
C SER A 230 -10.63 22.67 8.01
N ILE A 231 -11.89 22.84 7.62
CA ILE A 231 -12.33 23.94 6.75
C ILE A 231 -11.89 25.28 7.36
N SER A 232 -12.03 25.41 8.68
CA SER A 232 -11.66 26.62 9.43
C SER A 232 -10.17 26.98 9.33
N GLU A 233 -9.30 25.97 9.20
CA GLU A 233 -7.84 26.14 9.16
C GLU A 233 -7.32 26.54 7.78
N ILE A 234 -8.10 26.26 6.73
CA ILE A 234 -7.68 26.44 5.34
C ILE A 234 -8.40 27.61 4.65
N LEU A 235 -9.60 28.01 5.12
CA LEU A 235 -10.46 29.00 4.47
C LEU A 235 -9.75 30.33 4.14
N ASN A 236 -8.81 30.75 5.00
CA ASN A 236 -8.10 32.03 4.89
C ASN A 236 -6.68 31.90 4.32
N LYS A 237 -6.31 30.71 3.80
CA LYS A 237 -4.98 30.45 3.25
C LYS A 237 -5.07 30.32 1.74
N GLU A 238 -4.07 30.84 1.04
CA GLU A 238 -3.92 30.58 -0.40
C GLU A 238 -3.38 29.16 -0.65
N TYR A 239 -2.49 28.69 0.24
CA TYR A 239 -1.87 27.37 0.18
C TYR A 239 -1.88 26.69 1.55
N VAL A 240 -1.99 25.36 1.52
CA VAL A 240 -1.72 24.48 2.66
C VAL A 240 -0.52 23.63 2.32
N THR A 241 0.49 23.66 3.17
CA THR A 241 1.73 22.90 2.96
C THR A 241 1.65 21.57 3.70
N TYR A 242 1.98 20.49 2.98
CA TYR A 242 2.16 19.15 3.54
C TYR A 242 3.62 18.73 3.38
N ASN A 243 4.27 18.38 4.49
CA ASN A 243 5.70 18.07 4.51
C ASN A 243 5.95 16.55 4.61
N ILE A 244 6.89 16.06 3.83
CA ILE A 244 7.43 14.70 3.90
C ILE A 244 8.96 14.81 3.97
N GLY A 245 9.52 14.66 5.17
CA GLY A 245 10.95 14.87 5.39
C GLY A 245 11.36 16.28 4.95
N THR A 246 12.26 16.36 3.97
CA THR A 246 12.75 17.61 3.37
C THR A 246 11.87 18.17 2.25
N ILE A 247 10.87 17.43 1.77
CA ILE A 247 10.02 17.83 0.64
C ILE A 247 8.71 18.43 1.13
N SER A 248 8.28 19.51 0.48
CA SER A 248 7.04 20.22 0.80
C SER A 248 6.13 20.30 -0.42
N TYR A 249 4.89 19.83 -0.25
CA TYR A 249 3.84 19.97 -1.26
C TYR A 249 2.90 21.10 -0.89
N ASN A 250 2.68 22.03 -1.81
CA ASN A 250 1.77 23.15 -1.62
C ASN A 250 0.44 22.88 -2.32
N ILE A 251 -0.59 22.63 -1.52
CA ILE A 251 -1.96 22.44 -1.98
C ILE A 251 -2.61 23.81 -2.09
N ASN A 252 -2.92 24.23 -3.30
CA ASN A 252 -3.65 25.48 -3.52
C ASN A 252 -5.11 25.34 -3.05
N VAL A 253 -5.49 26.13 -2.05
CA VAL A 253 -6.82 26.07 -1.43
C VAL A 253 -7.92 26.55 -2.36
N THR A 254 -7.65 27.52 -3.24
CA THR A 254 -8.66 28.05 -4.17
C THR A 254 -9.10 27.03 -5.22
N LYS A 255 -8.32 25.97 -5.42
CA LYS A 255 -8.68 24.81 -6.26
C LYS A 255 -9.45 23.73 -5.50
N LEU A 256 -9.55 23.84 -4.17
CA LEU A 256 -10.34 22.91 -3.37
C LEU A 256 -11.82 23.30 -3.43
N HIS A 257 -12.66 22.27 -3.45
CA HIS A 257 -14.09 22.42 -3.34
C HIS A 257 -14.53 22.25 -1.89
N VAL A 258 -15.61 22.93 -1.48
CA VAL A 258 -16.25 22.71 -0.17
C VAL A 258 -17.04 21.40 -0.21
N LYS A 259 -16.31 20.28 -0.22
CA LYS A 259 -16.81 18.91 -0.23
C LYS A 259 -16.04 18.11 0.82
N SER A 260 -16.74 17.20 1.50
CA SER A 260 -16.16 16.41 2.60
C SER A 260 -14.98 15.54 2.16
N ILE A 261 -15.01 14.98 0.94
CA ILE A 261 -13.89 14.22 0.38
C ILE A 261 -13.62 14.73 -1.03
N GLN A 262 -12.35 14.90 -1.36
CA GLN A 262 -11.90 15.27 -2.70
C GLN A 262 -10.47 14.82 -2.95
N GLN A 263 -10.06 14.85 -4.22
CA GLN A 263 -8.70 14.56 -4.64
C GLN A 263 -8.02 15.81 -5.18
N TYR A 264 -6.73 15.96 -4.87
CA TYR A 264 -5.88 17.01 -5.40
C TYR A 264 -4.63 16.38 -6.02
N LEU A 265 -4.47 16.57 -7.33
CA LEU A 265 -3.41 15.96 -8.12
C LEU A 265 -2.27 16.95 -8.36
N ILE A 266 -1.06 16.54 -8.02
CA ILE A 266 0.19 17.21 -8.41
C ILE A 266 0.92 16.28 -9.39
N LYS A 267 1.14 16.75 -10.62
CA LYS A 267 1.70 15.92 -11.68
C LYS A 267 3.22 15.95 -11.66
N GLY A 268 3.85 14.79 -11.82
CA GLY A 268 5.31 14.68 -12.01
C GLY A 268 6.16 14.97 -10.77
N GLU A 269 5.57 14.94 -9.58
CA GLU A 269 6.25 15.20 -8.31
C GLU A 269 6.27 13.96 -7.39
N GLY A 270 5.87 12.79 -7.92
CA GLY A 270 5.87 11.52 -7.19
C GLY A 270 7.22 10.81 -7.25
N ILE A 271 7.20 9.48 -7.10
CA ILE A 271 8.42 8.66 -7.20
C ILE A 271 8.76 8.42 -8.67
N SER A 272 10.04 8.27 -8.99
CA SER A 272 10.50 7.95 -10.35
C SER A 272 9.81 6.71 -10.92
N ILE A 273 9.31 6.82 -12.15
CA ILE A 273 8.63 5.72 -12.84
C ILE A 273 9.69 4.78 -13.39
N ILE A 274 9.56 3.50 -13.08
CA ILE A 274 10.43 2.43 -13.58
C ILE A 274 10.42 2.43 -15.12
N GLN A 275 11.57 2.70 -15.74
CA GLN A 275 11.76 2.59 -17.18
C GLN A 275 12.36 1.22 -17.52
N SER A 276 11.74 0.50 -18.46
CA SER A 276 12.19 -0.85 -18.84
C SER A 276 13.55 -0.89 -19.55
N ASN A 277 13.95 0.24 -20.16
CA ASN A 277 15.15 0.31 -21.00
C ASN A 277 16.41 0.74 -20.22
N ASP A 278 16.23 1.47 -19.13
CA ASP A 278 17.31 1.95 -18.28
C ASP A 278 16.80 2.05 -16.83
N ILE A 279 17.37 1.21 -15.96
CA ILE A 279 16.99 1.18 -14.55
C ILE A 279 17.40 2.45 -13.80
N TYR A 280 18.35 3.23 -14.33
CA TYR A 280 18.82 4.47 -13.72
C TYR A 280 18.09 5.71 -14.23
N ASP A 281 17.19 5.57 -15.22
CA ASP A 281 16.41 6.70 -15.74
C ASP A 281 15.37 7.15 -14.71
N ASN A 282 15.58 8.35 -14.18
CA ASN A 282 14.69 9.06 -13.24
C ASN A 282 14.05 10.31 -13.86
N THR A 283 14.06 10.44 -15.20
CA THR A 283 13.57 11.65 -15.89
C THR A 283 12.06 11.83 -15.81
N LYS A 284 11.32 10.75 -15.56
CA LYS A 284 9.86 10.76 -15.40
C LYS A 284 9.48 10.34 -13.99
N LYS A 285 8.69 11.17 -13.34
CA LYS A 285 8.12 10.90 -12.02
C LYS A 285 6.63 10.64 -12.10
N GLY A 286 6.15 9.81 -11.17
CA GLY A 286 4.74 9.59 -10.92
C GLY A 286 4.05 10.86 -10.43
N ASN A 287 2.77 10.75 -10.12
CA ASN A 287 2.00 11.85 -9.57
C ASN A 287 1.89 11.74 -8.05
N VAL A 288 1.62 12.87 -7.40
CA VAL A 288 1.19 12.91 -6.01
C VAL A 288 -0.30 13.18 -5.96
N ILE A 289 -1.04 12.28 -5.33
CA ILE A 289 -2.50 12.30 -5.25
C ILE A 289 -2.85 12.48 -3.78
N PHE A 290 -3.26 13.69 -3.41
CA PHE A 290 -3.80 13.97 -2.10
C PHE A 290 -5.27 13.57 -2.06
N GLN A 291 -5.62 12.67 -1.17
CA GLN A 291 -6.99 12.32 -0.81
C GLN A 291 -7.36 13.11 0.43
N ILE A 292 -8.03 14.23 0.20
CA ILE A 292 -8.31 15.25 1.20
C ILE A 292 -9.69 15.01 1.79
N HIS A 293 -9.76 14.82 3.09
CA HIS A 293 -10.97 14.88 3.88
C HIS A 293 -11.09 16.28 4.52
N LEU A 294 -12.18 16.99 4.25
CA LEU A 294 -12.49 18.27 4.88
C LEU A 294 -13.52 18.07 5.99
N ASN A 295 -13.18 18.51 7.21
CA ASN A 295 -14.07 18.49 8.37
C ASN A 295 -14.38 19.86 8.96
#